data_AF-A0AAW0VY39-F1
#
_entry.id   AF-A0AAW0VY39-F1
#
_cell.length_a   1.000
_cell.length_b   1.000
_cell.length_c   1.000
_cell.angle_alpha   90.00
_cell.angle_beta   90.00
_cell.angle_gamma   90.00
#
_symmetry.space_group_name_H-M   'P 1'
#
loop_
_entity.id
_entity.type
_entity.pdbx_description
1 polymer ?
#
loop_
_entity_poly.entity_id
_entity_poly.type
_entity_poly.pdbx_seq_one_letter_code
_entity_poly.pdbx_strand_id
1 'polypeptide(L)'
;MANYSTGLKLFEVETAVDVLHSDFVEVHAQVLSTLRAWVHWLSQLYGQQFVQVFPGGTQTHQHQDTCHTINKQMLVAATNVLNVEAPPLIINCGVQLLLSLSVMMRSPVALEMNQVQSLYVQAPSLSSDIKVRGLILRALVNFLLLPWPSFVVDHRLETRKHHLTSFINSFTCEVRKIDVQALVDDKTLQETMAPKLCDTLSVIRYQVEELNNTDKASRELYYHCVQDIIHQAILLFPIYVQHSSVCEEILSLMVVVMQVLRVQLGPGRVEATIQTFLDVFTTRHHLQLAISADNPAAVRVVDKFLKLLELIVSEPGQSFRQFIPNTITLCMEHIYPVVSERVSPEVKGPLFELLRCLLEHNWKYFFKPSVHISLGAGNWDSIENEAQFIQIMQAFGQSFMQPDITIFKHNLEALESLNSKYKLYHKGVFRNSMLGQFITVLLQVLVHRSQDLLQEEITITVYNMASVDFTTFFAAFVPHFLQNMDGLDNDQRTTLKQNFKTDTDLPTFTQNVQRFINDLRYYRTCNTSLPPGTVKL
;
A
#
# COMPACT_ATOMS: atom_id res chain seq x y z
N MET A 1 18.81 48.87 -22.11
CA MET A 1 18.14 47.99 -21.11
C MET A 1 17.25 47.06 -21.89
N ALA A 2 17.63 45.79 -22.01
CA ALA A 2 16.79 44.80 -22.68
C ALA A 2 15.53 44.58 -21.83
N ASN A 3 14.36 44.86 -22.39
CA ASN A 3 13.09 44.42 -21.82
C ASN A 3 13.07 42.88 -21.90
N TYR A 4 13.54 42.22 -20.85
CA TYR A 4 13.37 40.79 -20.66
C TYR A 4 11.87 40.52 -20.49
N SER A 5 11.17 40.35 -21.60
CA SER A 5 9.76 39.95 -21.61
C SER A 5 9.67 38.47 -21.24
N THR A 6 8.66 38.11 -20.46
CA THR A 6 8.31 36.73 -20.07
C THR A 6 7.92 35.82 -21.26
N GLY A 7 8.12 36.29 -22.49
CA GLY A 7 7.91 35.55 -23.74
C GLY A 7 9.19 35.19 -24.51
N LEU A 8 10.38 35.57 -24.02
CA LEU A 8 11.64 35.18 -24.65
C LEU A 8 11.95 33.71 -24.37
N LYS A 9 11.86 32.87 -25.40
CA LYS A 9 12.18 31.45 -25.34
C LYS A 9 13.66 31.25 -25.63
N LEU A 10 14.48 31.24 -24.58
CA LEU A 10 15.93 31.10 -24.71
C LEU A 10 16.36 29.85 -25.50
N PHE A 11 15.57 28.78 -25.47
CA PHE A 11 15.84 27.54 -26.20
C PHE A 11 15.54 27.62 -27.71
N GLU A 12 14.81 28.63 -28.18
CA GLU A 12 14.55 28.86 -29.62
C GLU A 12 15.60 29.77 -30.26
N VAL A 13 16.64 30.18 -29.52
CA VAL A 13 17.70 31.04 -30.06
C VAL A 13 18.58 30.21 -30.98
N GLU A 14 18.46 30.45 -32.29
CA GLU A 14 19.35 29.85 -33.30
C GLU A 14 20.79 30.31 -33.05
N THR A 15 21.68 29.35 -32.81
CA THR A 15 23.12 29.60 -32.67
C THR A 15 23.91 28.68 -33.57
N ALA A 16 25.03 29.18 -34.09
CA ALA A 16 25.93 28.41 -34.95
C ALA A 16 26.76 27.35 -34.20
N VAL A 17 26.58 27.21 -32.88
CA VAL A 17 27.36 26.33 -32.00
C VAL A 17 26.40 25.49 -31.16
N ASP A 18 26.36 24.18 -31.42
CA ASP A 18 25.42 23.24 -30.78
C ASP A 18 25.52 23.23 -29.24
N VAL A 19 26.70 23.51 -28.68
CA VAL A 19 26.91 23.59 -27.21
C VAL A 19 26.11 24.74 -26.58
N LEU A 20 25.96 25.87 -27.28
CA LEU A 20 25.21 27.00 -26.74
C LEU A 20 23.71 26.69 -26.67
N HIS A 21 23.21 25.84 -27.57
CA HIS A 21 21.82 25.40 -27.52
C HIS A 21 21.53 24.58 -26.24
N SER A 22 22.41 23.64 -25.86
CA SER A 22 22.23 22.91 -24.58
C SER A 22 22.32 23.83 -23.37
N ASP A 23 23.23 24.80 -23.37
CA ASP A 23 23.38 25.76 -22.27
C ASP A 23 22.12 26.63 -22.13
N PHE A 24 21.51 27.08 -23.24
CA PHE A 24 20.27 27.85 -23.17
C PHE A 24 19.08 27.05 -22.65
N VAL A 25 19.02 25.75 -22.98
CA VAL A 25 18.01 24.84 -22.44
C VAL A 25 18.15 24.72 -20.92
N GLU A 26 19.39 24.54 -20.44
CA GLU A 26 19.67 24.44 -19.01
C GLU A 26 19.38 25.75 -18.27
N VAL A 27 19.82 26.89 -18.80
CA VAL A 27 19.54 28.21 -18.21
C VAL A 27 18.04 28.44 -18.09
N HIS A 28 17.25 28.13 -19.12
CA HIS A 28 15.80 28.27 -19.06
C HIS A 28 15.19 27.35 -17.97
N ALA A 29 15.61 26.08 -17.91
CA ALA A 29 15.16 25.14 -16.89
C ALA A 29 15.51 25.60 -15.47
N GLN A 30 16.70 26.16 -15.26
CA GLN A 30 17.15 26.72 -13.99
C GLN A 30 16.35 27.96 -13.58
N VAL A 31 15.99 28.83 -14.53
CA VAL A 31 15.11 29.99 -14.27
C VAL A 31 13.74 29.54 -13.76
N LEU A 32 13.10 28.59 -14.45
CA LEU A 32 11.81 28.04 -14.02
C LEU A 32 11.90 27.37 -12.64
N SER A 33 12.97 26.61 -12.40
CA SER A 33 13.22 25.96 -11.11
C SER A 33 13.47 26.97 -9.99
N THR A 34 14.14 28.08 -10.29
CA THR A 34 14.34 29.19 -9.34
C THR A 34 13.01 29.85 -9.01
N LEU A 35 12.19 30.18 -10.03
CA LEU A 35 10.84 30.73 -9.82
C LEU A 35 10.00 29.81 -8.93
N ARG A 36 10.10 28.48 -9.12
CA ARG A 36 9.42 27.49 -8.29
C ARG A 36 9.82 27.60 -6.81
N ALA A 37 11.11 27.77 -6.51
CA ALA A 37 11.58 27.94 -5.13
C ALA A 37 11.00 29.20 -4.47
N TRP A 38 10.79 30.27 -5.25
CA TRP A 38 10.20 31.52 -4.77
C TRP A 38 8.68 31.45 -4.51
N VAL A 39 7.99 30.43 -5.03
CA VAL A 39 6.54 30.26 -4.81
C VAL A 39 6.19 30.17 -3.33
N HIS A 40 7.04 29.53 -2.51
CA HIS A 40 6.82 29.45 -1.06
C HIS A 40 6.79 30.83 -0.39
N TRP A 41 7.76 31.69 -0.70
CA TRP A 41 7.82 33.04 -0.14
C TRP A 41 6.66 33.89 -0.65
N LEU A 42 6.32 33.75 -1.94
CA LEU A 42 5.18 34.43 -2.52
C LEU A 42 3.87 34.01 -1.85
N SER A 43 3.68 32.73 -1.51
CA SER A 43 2.46 32.26 -0.84
C SER A 43 2.34 32.79 0.58
N GLN A 44 3.45 32.93 1.31
CA GLN A 44 3.46 33.57 2.63
C GLN A 44 3.09 35.06 2.54
N LEU A 45 3.68 35.79 1.59
CA LEU A 45 3.38 37.21 1.36
C LEU A 45 1.93 37.41 0.93
N TYR A 46 1.44 36.57 0.01
CA TYR A 46 0.06 36.58 -0.45
C TYR A 46 -0.90 36.27 0.71
N GLY A 47 -0.50 35.40 1.65
CA GLY A 47 -1.28 35.08 2.84
C GLY A 47 -1.34 36.17 3.92
N GLN A 48 -0.22 36.83 4.19
CA GLN A 48 -0.13 37.90 5.20
C GLN A 48 -0.92 39.15 4.82
N GLN A 49 -1.05 39.44 3.53
CA GLN A 49 -1.75 40.61 2.99
C GLN A 49 -3.27 40.59 3.14
N PHE A 50 -3.87 39.57 3.76
CA PHE A 50 -5.30 39.55 3.96
C PHE A 50 -5.75 39.14 5.38
N VAL A 51 -4.82 38.85 6.29
CA VAL A 51 -5.14 38.56 7.69
C VAL A 51 -5.48 39.84 8.47
N GLN A 52 -5.14 41.03 7.95
CA GLN A 52 -5.42 42.33 8.57
C GLN A 52 -6.67 43.02 8.02
N VAL A 53 -7.81 42.33 7.99
CA VAL A 53 -9.10 43.01 7.80
C VAL A 53 -9.49 43.65 9.13
N PHE A 54 -9.15 44.92 9.33
CA PHE A 54 -9.68 45.71 10.45
C PHE A 54 -11.19 45.88 10.29
N PRO A 55 -11.98 45.85 11.39
CA PRO A 55 -13.40 46.18 11.31
C PRO A 55 -13.51 47.69 11.06
N GLY A 56 -13.75 48.09 9.80
CA GLY A 56 -14.08 49.48 9.47
C GLY A 56 -13.44 50.11 8.23
N GLY A 57 -12.98 49.37 7.23
CA GLY A 57 -12.64 50.00 5.94
C GLY A 57 -11.87 49.14 4.95
N THR A 58 -12.26 49.27 3.67
CA THR A 58 -11.54 48.79 2.49
C THR A 58 -10.21 49.53 2.34
N GLN A 59 -9.11 48.93 2.79
CA GLN A 59 -7.77 49.28 2.31
C GLN A 59 -7.22 48.07 1.55
N THR A 60 -7.15 48.18 0.22
CA THR A 60 -6.34 47.29 -0.61
C THR A 60 -4.89 47.42 -0.15
N HIS A 61 -4.28 46.31 0.27
CA HIS A 61 -2.90 46.34 0.76
C HIS A 61 -1.95 46.81 -0.35
N GLN A 62 -0.98 47.66 0.02
CA GLN A 62 -0.06 48.38 -0.88
C GLN A 62 0.73 47.49 -1.86
N HIS A 63 0.77 46.17 -1.64
CA HIS A 63 1.50 45.19 -2.45
C HIS A 63 0.63 44.08 -3.05
N GLN A 64 -0.69 44.15 -2.89
CA GLN A 64 -1.63 43.14 -3.43
C GLN A 64 -1.55 43.05 -4.95
N ASP A 65 -1.56 44.20 -5.64
CA ASP A 65 -1.44 44.28 -7.09
C ASP A 65 -0.09 43.78 -7.59
N THR A 66 0.97 44.00 -6.82
CA THR A 66 2.32 43.50 -7.13
C THR A 66 2.36 41.98 -7.04
N CYS A 67 1.81 41.39 -5.97
CA CYS A 67 1.76 39.94 -5.81
C CYS A 67 0.84 39.27 -6.86
N HIS A 68 -0.29 39.89 -7.22
CA HIS A 68 -1.14 39.44 -8.32
C HIS A 68 -0.41 39.47 -9.66
N THR A 69 0.34 40.54 -9.93
CA THR A 69 1.14 40.69 -11.14
C THR A 69 2.23 39.63 -11.22
N ILE A 70 2.99 39.41 -10.14
CA ILE A 70 4.03 38.38 -10.08
C ILE A 70 3.43 36.99 -10.30
N ASN A 71 2.32 36.67 -9.63
CA ASN A 71 1.62 35.40 -9.82
C ASN A 71 1.18 35.20 -11.27
N LYS A 72 0.60 36.23 -11.89
CA LYS A 72 0.22 36.21 -13.31
C LYS A 72 1.43 35.95 -14.21
N GLN A 73 2.57 36.61 -13.97
CA GLN A 73 3.78 36.39 -14.76
C GLN A 73 4.36 34.98 -14.57
N MET A 74 4.34 34.44 -13.35
CA MET A 74 4.76 33.06 -13.09
C MET A 74 3.85 32.03 -13.78
N LEU A 75 2.53 32.27 -13.80
CA LEU A 75 1.57 31.45 -14.55
C LEU A 75 1.81 31.53 -16.07
N VAL A 76 2.10 32.72 -16.60
CA VAL A 76 2.47 32.89 -18.02
C VAL A 76 3.75 32.11 -18.33
N ALA A 77 4.80 32.26 -17.52
CA ALA A 77 6.06 31.54 -17.72
C ALA A 77 5.86 30.02 -17.69
N ALA A 78 5.06 29.52 -16.73
CA ALA A 78 4.78 28.09 -16.61
C ALA A 78 3.94 27.54 -17.77
N THR A 79 2.96 28.29 -18.28
CA THR A 79 2.06 27.82 -19.35
C THR A 79 2.66 27.96 -20.75
N ASN A 80 3.49 28.99 -21.00
CA ASN A 80 4.11 29.23 -22.31
C ASN A 80 5.00 28.07 -22.77
N VAL A 81 5.66 27.38 -21.84
CA VAL A 81 6.56 26.27 -22.17
C VAL A 81 5.83 24.95 -22.45
N LEU A 82 4.53 24.87 -22.16
CA LEU A 82 3.71 23.67 -22.36
C LEU A 82 3.08 23.62 -23.76
N ASN A 83 2.95 24.77 -24.44
CA ASN A 83 2.27 24.89 -25.73
C ASN A 83 3.23 24.81 -26.94
N VAL A 84 4.47 24.37 -26.73
CA VAL A 84 5.57 24.47 -27.69
C VAL A 84 6.31 23.12 -27.74
N GLU A 85 6.98 22.80 -28.86
CA GLU A 85 7.97 21.71 -28.98
C GLU A 85 9.23 21.97 -28.12
N ALA A 86 9.02 22.33 -26.85
CA ALA A 86 10.09 22.60 -25.91
C ALA A 86 10.78 21.29 -25.50
N PRO A 87 12.08 21.33 -25.18
CA PRO A 87 12.81 20.18 -24.66
C PRO A 87 12.13 19.58 -23.40
N PRO A 88 12.16 18.25 -23.21
CA PRO A 88 11.48 17.58 -22.09
C PRO A 88 11.86 18.13 -20.71
N LEU A 89 13.12 18.57 -20.53
CA LEU A 89 13.59 19.18 -19.29
C LEU A 89 12.84 20.48 -18.96
N ILE A 90 12.62 21.35 -19.96
CA ILE A 90 11.92 22.62 -19.79
C ILE A 90 10.44 22.37 -19.51
N ILE A 91 9.81 21.43 -20.23
CA ILE A 91 8.42 21.03 -20.00
C ILE A 91 8.28 20.56 -18.53
N ASN A 92 9.17 19.67 -18.07
CA ASN A 92 9.15 19.20 -16.68
C ASN A 92 9.29 20.35 -15.67
N CYS A 93 10.23 21.27 -15.86
CA CYS A 93 10.38 22.43 -14.97
C CYS A 93 9.14 23.34 -14.99
N GLY A 94 8.53 23.56 -16.15
CA GLY A 94 7.31 24.36 -16.32
C GLY A 94 6.11 23.73 -15.61
N VAL A 95 5.90 22.43 -15.78
CA VAL A 95 4.84 21.68 -15.11
C VAL A 95 5.03 21.68 -13.60
N GLN A 96 6.26 21.52 -13.11
CA GLN A 96 6.56 21.57 -11.67
C GLN A 96 6.34 22.96 -11.06
N LEU A 97 6.63 24.03 -11.81
CA LEU A 97 6.27 25.39 -11.42
C LEU A 97 4.75 25.56 -11.35
N LEU A 98 4.02 25.13 -12.39
CA LEU A 98 2.56 25.19 -12.43
C LEU A 98 1.91 24.44 -11.25
N LEU A 99 2.41 23.24 -10.95
CA LEU A 99 1.96 22.44 -9.81
C LEU A 99 2.21 23.16 -8.49
N SER A 100 3.40 23.74 -8.30
CA SER A 100 3.74 24.48 -7.07
C SER A 100 2.83 25.70 -6.88
N LEU A 101 2.53 26.44 -7.95
CA LEU A 101 1.56 27.54 -7.93
C LEU A 101 0.15 27.05 -7.56
N SER A 102 -0.27 25.91 -8.10
CA SER A 102 -1.59 25.31 -7.81
C SER A 102 -1.76 24.87 -6.35
N VAL A 103 -0.69 24.41 -5.70
CA VAL A 103 -0.74 23.89 -4.33
C VAL A 103 -0.49 24.99 -3.28
N MET A 104 0.37 25.96 -3.55
CA MET A 104 0.82 26.93 -2.54
C MET A 104 0.11 28.27 -2.66
N MET A 105 -0.07 28.79 -3.88
CA MET A 105 -0.69 30.11 -4.10
C MET A 105 -2.21 30.04 -4.15
N ARG A 106 -2.78 29.04 -4.85
CA ARG A 106 -4.24 28.79 -4.93
C ARG A 106 -5.04 30.06 -5.24
N SER A 107 -4.59 30.85 -6.21
CA SER A 107 -5.14 32.18 -6.49
C SER A 107 -6.30 32.14 -7.50
N PRO A 108 -7.36 32.95 -7.31
CA PRO A 108 -8.45 33.12 -8.29
C PRO A 108 -7.98 33.57 -9.68
N VAL A 109 -6.86 34.27 -9.75
CA VAL A 109 -6.27 34.82 -11.00
C VAL A 109 -6.08 33.72 -12.05
N ALA A 110 -5.75 32.49 -11.62
CA ALA A 110 -5.60 31.37 -12.54
C ALA A 110 -6.87 31.09 -13.37
N LEU A 111 -8.06 31.35 -12.83
CA LEU A 111 -9.32 31.13 -13.55
C LEU A 111 -9.65 32.25 -14.54
N GLU A 112 -9.08 33.43 -14.35
CA GLU A 112 -9.32 34.62 -15.20
C GLU A 112 -8.33 34.69 -16.37
N MET A 113 -7.24 33.92 -16.33
CA MET A 113 -6.21 33.93 -17.36
C MET A 113 -6.58 33.08 -18.57
N ASN A 114 -6.64 33.72 -19.74
CA ASN A 114 -6.88 33.05 -21.03
C ASN A 114 -5.91 31.89 -21.30
N GLN A 115 -4.63 32.03 -20.92
CA GLN A 115 -3.64 30.96 -21.08
C GLN A 115 -4.02 29.70 -20.29
N VAL A 116 -4.45 29.86 -19.04
CA VAL A 116 -4.87 28.74 -18.19
C VAL A 116 -6.21 28.17 -18.69
N GLN A 117 -7.15 29.01 -19.12
CA GLN A 117 -8.40 28.57 -19.74
C GLN A 117 -8.17 27.74 -21.00
N SER A 118 -7.23 28.15 -21.86
CA SER A 118 -6.85 27.37 -23.05
C SER A 118 -6.23 26.01 -22.68
N LEU A 119 -5.49 25.96 -21.56
CA LEU A 119 -4.86 24.74 -21.08
C LEU A 119 -5.89 23.71 -20.60
N TYR A 120 -7.03 24.13 -20.03
CA TYR A 120 -8.12 23.18 -19.69
C TYR A 120 -8.67 22.43 -20.90
N VAL A 121 -8.59 23.00 -22.11
CA VAL A 121 -9.04 22.34 -23.34
C VAL A 121 -7.95 21.42 -23.91
N GLN A 122 -6.69 21.84 -23.84
CA GLN A 122 -5.57 21.16 -24.49
C GLN A 122 -4.90 20.09 -23.62
N ALA A 123 -4.97 20.21 -22.29
CA ALA A 123 -4.24 19.36 -21.35
C ALA A 123 -4.42 17.84 -21.52
N PRO A 124 -5.63 17.31 -21.85
CA PRO A 124 -5.80 15.86 -22.05
C PRO A 124 -4.93 15.27 -23.17
N SER A 125 -4.59 16.07 -24.19
CA SER A 125 -3.83 15.65 -25.38
C SER A 125 -2.44 16.29 -25.49
N LEU A 126 -2.03 17.12 -24.52
CA LEU A 126 -0.83 17.96 -24.63
C LEU A 126 0.49 17.20 -24.59
N SER A 127 0.53 16.04 -23.93
CA SER A 127 1.74 15.23 -23.76
C SER A 127 1.44 13.75 -23.89
N SER A 128 2.29 13.03 -24.63
CA SER A 128 2.30 11.57 -24.67
C SER A 128 2.89 10.94 -23.40
N ASP A 129 3.73 11.67 -22.67
CA ASP A 129 4.23 11.22 -21.36
C ASP A 129 3.11 11.34 -20.32
N ILE A 130 2.68 10.18 -19.81
CA ILE A 130 1.63 10.01 -18.80
C ILE A 130 1.96 10.76 -17.51
N LYS A 131 3.23 10.81 -17.09
CA LYS A 131 3.64 11.50 -15.86
C LYS A 131 3.48 13.01 -16.01
N VAL A 132 3.96 13.56 -17.12
CA VAL A 132 3.84 14.99 -17.44
C VAL A 132 2.37 15.37 -17.58
N ARG A 133 1.60 14.59 -18.34
CA ARG A 133 0.15 14.77 -18.51
C ARG A 133 -0.57 14.73 -17.16
N GLY A 134 -0.26 13.74 -16.32
CA GLY A 134 -0.84 13.60 -14.98
C GLY A 134 -0.57 14.81 -14.09
N LEU A 135 0.66 15.35 -14.11
CA LEU A 135 1.03 16.54 -13.34
C LEU A 135 0.32 17.82 -13.84
N ILE A 136 0.16 17.99 -15.15
CA ILE A 136 -0.60 19.12 -15.73
C ILE A 136 -2.06 19.05 -15.30
N LEU A 137 -2.69 17.89 -15.51
CA LEU A 137 -4.08 17.66 -15.11
C LEU A 137 -4.26 17.87 -13.61
N ARG A 138 -3.30 17.43 -12.78
CA ARG A 138 -3.29 17.66 -11.34
C ARG A 138 -3.24 19.14 -10.99
N ALA A 139 -2.35 19.91 -11.61
CA ALA A 139 -2.25 21.34 -11.34
C ALA A 139 -3.56 22.07 -11.69
N LEU A 140 -4.18 21.72 -12.81
CA LEU A 140 -5.48 22.25 -13.23
C LEU A 140 -6.61 21.85 -12.26
N VAL A 141 -6.67 20.60 -11.84
CA VAL A 141 -7.62 20.15 -10.80
C VAL A 141 -7.41 20.93 -9.52
N ASN A 142 -6.18 21.16 -9.06
CA ASN A 142 -5.89 21.88 -7.82
C ASN A 142 -6.42 23.32 -7.82
N PHE A 143 -6.31 24.04 -8.94
CA PHE A 143 -6.88 25.40 -9.06
C PHE A 143 -8.40 25.42 -8.85
N LEU A 144 -9.10 24.36 -9.25
CA LEU A 144 -10.56 24.24 -9.10
C LEU A 144 -11.00 23.56 -7.80
N LEU A 145 -10.15 22.69 -7.24
CA LEU A 145 -10.49 21.84 -6.12
C LEU A 145 -10.11 22.44 -4.77
N LEU A 146 -8.85 22.87 -4.61
CA LEU A 146 -8.32 23.23 -3.30
C LEU A 146 -8.94 24.55 -2.81
N PRO A 147 -9.31 24.67 -1.53
CA PRO A 147 -9.86 25.93 -1.03
C PRO A 147 -8.85 27.05 -1.25
N TRP A 148 -9.34 28.19 -1.73
CA TRP A 148 -8.51 29.39 -1.73
C TRP A 148 -8.14 29.74 -0.30
N PRO A 149 -6.98 30.37 -0.07
CA PRO A 149 -6.59 30.79 1.26
C PRO A 149 -7.71 31.62 1.92
N SER A 150 -7.84 31.49 3.24
CA SER A 150 -9.01 31.81 4.10
C SER A 150 -9.47 33.28 4.15
N PHE A 151 -8.98 34.11 3.26
CA PHE A 151 -9.28 35.52 3.16
C PHE A 151 -10.08 35.94 1.93
N VAL A 152 -10.34 35.02 1.00
CA VAL A 152 -11.27 35.28 -0.10
C VAL A 152 -12.68 34.94 0.37
N VAL A 153 -13.52 35.95 0.58
CA VAL A 153 -14.88 35.82 1.16
C VAL A 153 -15.81 34.98 0.28
N ASP A 154 -15.66 35.05 -1.04
CA ASP A 154 -16.42 34.25 -2.00
C ASP A 154 -15.50 33.26 -2.71
N HIS A 155 -15.56 31.99 -2.31
CA HIS A 155 -14.80 30.91 -2.94
C HIS A 155 -15.35 30.47 -4.31
N ARG A 156 -16.46 31.06 -4.78
CA ARG A 156 -17.16 30.70 -6.02
C ARG A 156 -17.32 29.20 -6.20
N LEU A 157 -17.68 28.51 -5.11
CA LEU A 157 -17.60 27.05 -5.02
C LEU A 157 -18.43 26.37 -6.12
N GLU A 158 -19.63 26.87 -6.43
CA GLU A 158 -20.49 26.31 -7.48
C GLU A 158 -19.90 26.46 -8.88
N THR A 159 -19.31 27.62 -9.20
CA THR A 159 -18.62 27.83 -10.48
C THR A 159 -17.42 26.89 -10.61
N ARG A 160 -16.63 26.77 -9.54
CA ARG A 160 -15.45 25.89 -9.51
C ARG A 160 -15.84 24.42 -9.64
N LYS A 161 -16.91 24.00 -8.96
CA LYS A 161 -17.52 22.67 -9.10
C LYS A 161 -17.95 22.41 -10.54
N HIS A 162 -18.67 23.35 -11.16
CA HIS A 162 -19.11 23.20 -12.55
C HIS A 162 -17.92 23.05 -13.52
N HIS A 163 -16.91 23.91 -13.40
CA HIS A 163 -15.70 23.82 -14.21
C HIS A 163 -14.92 22.53 -13.96
N LEU A 164 -14.83 22.08 -12.71
CA LEU A 164 -14.15 20.82 -12.35
C LEU A 164 -14.87 19.62 -12.98
N THR A 165 -16.19 19.55 -12.86
CA THR A 165 -17.00 18.50 -13.49
C THR A 165 -16.84 18.50 -15.01
N SER A 166 -16.92 19.67 -15.64
CA SER A 166 -16.74 19.80 -17.10
C SER A 166 -15.35 19.34 -17.54
N PHE A 167 -14.31 19.75 -16.79
CA PHE A 167 -12.95 19.38 -17.09
C PHE A 167 -12.70 17.88 -16.91
N ILE A 168 -13.13 17.28 -15.81
CA ILE A 168 -13.01 15.83 -15.59
C ILE A 168 -13.78 15.07 -16.68
N ASN A 169 -14.96 15.54 -17.07
CA ASN A 169 -15.73 14.91 -18.14
C ASN A 169 -15.00 14.96 -19.49
N SER A 170 -14.22 16.00 -19.78
CA SER A 170 -13.52 16.15 -21.07
C SER A 170 -12.60 14.96 -21.40
N PHE A 171 -11.89 14.42 -20.41
CA PHE A 171 -10.94 13.32 -20.59
C PHE A 171 -11.46 11.95 -20.09
N THR A 172 -12.68 11.89 -19.56
CA THR A 172 -13.29 10.65 -19.05
C THR A 172 -14.55 10.25 -19.82
N CYS A 173 -15.03 11.08 -20.74
CA CYS A 173 -16.30 10.88 -21.42
C CYS A 173 -16.37 9.57 -22.22
N GLU A 174 -15.28 9.15 -22.87
CA GLU A 174 -15.23 7.90 -23.62
C GLU A 174 -15.48 6.70 -22.70
N VAL A 175 -14.82 6.65 -21.53
CA VAL A 175 -14.98 5.56 -20.54
C VAL A 175 -16.36 5.58 -19.89
N ARG A 176 -16.90 6.76 -19.57
CA ARG A 176 -18.23 6.89 -18.95
C ARG A 176 -19.36 6.41 -19.84
N LYS A 177 -19.22 6.56 -21.16
CA LYS A 177 -20.26 6.22 -22.15
C LYS A 177 -20.14 4.80 -22.69
N ILE A 178 -19.22 4.00 -22.16
CA ILE A 178 -19.05 2.61 -22.57
C ILE A 178 -20.35 1.84 -22.29
N ASP A 179 -20.97 1.32 -23.34
CA ASP A 179 -22.09 0.39 -23.21
C ASP A 179 -21.56 -0.99 -22.81
N VAL A 180 -21.86 -1.37 -21.56
CA VAL A 180 -21.47 -2.63 -20.94
C VAL A 180 -21.97 -3.82 -21.77
N GLN A 181 -23.18 -3.75 -22.32
CA GLN A 181 -23.77 -4.85 -23.09
C GLN A 181 -23.07 -5.03 -24.44
N ALA A 182 -22.79 -3.93 -25.13
CA ALA A 182 -22.06 -3.96 -26.39
C ALA A 182 -20.64 -4.54 -26.24
N LEU A 183 -19.97 -4.27 -25.10
CA LEU A 183 -18.65 -4.85 -24.84
C LEU A 183 -18.70 -6.35 -24.60
N VAL A 184 -19.73 -6.88 -23.94
CA VAL A 184 -19.84 -8.32 -23.71
C VAL A 184 -19.88 -9.09 -25.03
N ASP A 185 -20.55 -8.53 -26.03
CA ASP A 185 -20.80 -9.19 -27.32
C ASP A 185 -19.63 -8.99 -28.33
N ASP A 186 -18.83 -7.92 -28.20
CA ASP A 186 -17.75 -7.58 -29.13
C ASP A 186 -16.35 -7.57 -28.47
N LYS A 187 -15.58 -8.65 -28.69
CA LYS A 187 -14.19 -8.77 -28.22
C LYS A 187 -13.22 -7.79 -28.88
N THR A 188 -13.47 -7.39 -30.14
CA THR A 188 -12.59 -6.45 -30.84
C THR A 188 -12.72 -5.04 -30.27
N LEU A 189 -13.94 -4.68 -29.85
CA LEU A 189 -14.22 -3.46 -29.11
C LEU A 189 -13.54 -3.48 -27.73
N GLN A 190 -13.52 -4.62 -27.03
CA GLN A 190 -12.79 -4.76 -25.75
C GLN A 190 -11.29 -4.47 -25.92
N GLU A 191 -10.66 -5.08 -26.93
CA GLU A 191 -9.22 -4.88 -27.19
C GLU A 191 -8.89 -3.44 -27.56
N THR A 192 -9.76 -2.79 -28.34
CA THR A 192 -9.58 -1.40 -28.77
C THR A 192 -9.75 -0.41 -27.61
N MET A 193 -10.65 -0.69 -26.67
CA MET A 193 -10.96 0.18 -25.53
C MET A 193 -10.03 -0.01 -24.33
N ALA A 194 -9.43 -1.19 -24.18
CA ALA A 194 -8.51 -1.52 -23.09
C ALA A 194 -7.40 -0.47 -22.83
N PRO A 195 -6.62 0.01 -23.82
CA PRO A 195 -5.57 1.00 -23.57
C PRO A 195 -6.14 2.34 -23.11
N LYS A 196 -7.25 2.81 -23.72
CA LYS A 196 -7.92 4.06 -23.33
C LYS A 196 -8.45 3.99 -21.90
N LEU A 197 -9.01 2.84 -21.52
CA LEU A 197 -9.47 2.58 -20.17
C LEU A 197 -8.30 2.65 -19.18
N CYS A 198 -7.19 1.95 -19.46
CA CYS A 198 -6.01 1.97 -18.60
C CYS A 198 -5.46 3.40 -18.41
N ASP A 199 -5.31 4.14 -19.51
CA ASP A 199 -4.85 5.53 -19.50
C ASP A 199 -5.74 6.42 -18.63
N THR A 200 -7.06 6.35 -18.84
CA THR A 200 -8.03 7.18 -18.11
C THR A 200 -8.03 6.85 -16.62
N LEU A 201 -8.07 5.57 -16.26
CA LEU A 201 -8.07 5.12 -14.87
C LEU A 201 -6.77 5.48 -14.17
N SER A 202 -5.62 5.39 -14.84
CA SER A 202 -4.32 5.75 -14.28
C SER A 202 -4.23 7.24 -13.90
N VAL A 203 -4.81 8.11 -14.74
CA VAL A 203 -4.91 9.55 -14.47
C VAL A 203 -5.79 9.81 -13.25
N ILE A 204 -6.96 9.17 -13.18
CA ILE A 204 -7.86 9.32 -12.04
C ILE A 204 -7.21 8.77 -10.76
N ARG A 205 -6.54 7.62 -10.83
CA ARG A 205 -5.82 7.02 -9.70
C ARG A 205 -4.78 8.00 -9.15
N TYR A 206 -3.93 8.55 -10.02
CA TYR A 206 -2.92 9.53 -9.63
C TYR A 206 -3.55 10.77 -8.97
N GLN A 207 -4.66 11.26 -9.52
CA GLN A 207 -5.37 12.40 -8.94
C GLN A 207 -5.98 12.11 -7.56
N VAL A 208 -6.51 10.90 -7.34
CA VAL A 208 -7.08 10.49 -6.04
C VAL A 208 -6.01 10.29 -4.99
N GLU A 209 -4.87 9.67 -5.33
CA GLU A 209 -3.74 9.43 -4.41
C GLU A 209 -3.27 10.74 -3.75
N GLU A 210 -3.22 11.80 -4.55
CA GLU A 210 -2.82 13.13 -4.13
C GLU A 210 -3.86 13.85 -3.24
N LEU A 211 -5.05 13.29 -3.02
CA LEU A 211 -6.05 13.83 -2.09
C LEU A 211 -5.86 13.36 -0.65
N ASN A 212 -4.89 12.48 -0.39
CA ASN A 212 -4.65 11.94 0.96
C ASN A 212 -4.42 13.06 2.00
N ASN A 213 -3.77 14.14 1.58
CA ASN A 213 -3.43 15.29 2.43
C ASN A 213 -4.43 16.46 2.36
N THR A 214 -5.58 16.30 1.69
CA THR A 214 -6.57 17.37 1.55
C THR A 214 -7.69 17.25 2.57
N ASP A 215 -8.40 18.36 2.81
CA ASP A 215 -9.56 18.40 3.71
C ASP A 215 -10.75 17.57 3.20
N LYS A 216 -11.72 17.33 4.08
CA LYS A 216 -12.90 16.51 3.78
C LYS A 216 -13.76 17.10 2.66
N ALA A 217 -13.92 18.43 2.61
CA ALA A 217 -14.77 19.09 1.61
C ALA A 217 -14.17 18.98 0.21
N SER A 218 -12.85 19.16 0.08
CA SER A 218 -12.13 18.89 -1.17
C SER A 218 -12.33 17.44 -1.64
N ARG A 219 -12.20 16.45 -0.74
CA ARG A 219 -12.43 15.04 -1.09
C ARG A 219 -13.86 14.76 -1.55
N GLU A 220 -14.85 15.34 -0.88
CA GLU A 220 -16.27 15.19 -1.22
C GLU A 220 -16.61 15.83 -2.58
N LEU A 221 -16.10 17.04 -2.82
CA LEU A 221 -16.25 17.73 -4.10
C LEU A 221 -15.64 16.94 -5.25
N TYR A 222 -14.42 16.41 -5.07
CA TYR A 222 -13.77 15.61 -6.09
C TYR A 222 -14.53 14.30 -6.34
N TYR A 223 -14.91 13.59 -5.27
CA TYR A 223 -15.66 12.35 -5.36
C TYR A 223 -16.96 12.53 -6.17
N HIS A 224 -17.70 13.62 -5.94
CA HIS A 224 -18.91 13.92 -6.70
C HIS A 224 -18.65 14.01 -8.22
N CYS A 225 -17.47 14.45 -8.63
CA CYS A 225 -17.09 14.55 -10.04
C CYS A 225 -16.68 13.21 -10.64
N VAL A 226 -16.09 12.28 -9.86
CA VAL A 226 -15.52 11.02 -10.37
C VAL A 226 -16.33 9.76 -10.05
N GLN A 227 -17.37 9.85 -9.23
CA GLN A 227 -18.16 8.71 -8.76
C GLN A 227 -18.70 7.81 -9.88
N ASP A 228 -19.07 8.37 -11.03
CA ASP A 228 -19.60 7.61 -12.16
C ASP A 228 -18.50 6.76 -12.82
N ILE A 229 -17.27 7.28 -12.90
CA ILE A 229 -16.13 6.53 -13.46
C ILE A 229 -15.75 5.40 -12.52
N ILE A 230 -15.74 5.65 -11.22
CA ILE A 230 -15.49 4.61 -10.20
C ILE A 230 -16.55 3.51 -10.33
N HIS A 231 -17.82 3.89 -10.46
CA HIS A 231 -18.90 2.93 -10.66
C HIS A 231 -18.73 2.13 -11.95
N GLN A 232 -18.42 2.81 -13.05
CA GLN A 232 -18.20 2.18 -14.35
C GLN A 232 -17.02 1.20 -14.31
N ALA A 233 -15.91 1.55 -13.65
CA ALA A 233 -14.76 0.66 -13.49
C ALA A 233 -15.14 -0.65 -12.76
N ILE A 234 -16.00 -0.57 -11.75
CA ILE A 234 -16.50 -1.75 -11.02
C ILE A 234 -17.37 -2.62 -11.94
N LEU A 235 -18.25 -2.02 -12.74
CA LEU A 235 -19.11 -2.74 -13.69
C LEU A 235 -18.32 -3.41 -14.83
N LEU A 236 -17.22 -2.79 -15.26
CA LEU A 236 -16.37 -3.32 -16.33
C LEU A 236 -15.45 -4.44 -15.86
N PHE A 237 -15.20 -4.56 -14.56
CA PHE A 237 -14.26 -5.54 -14.01
C PHE A 237 -14.60 -7.01 -14.37
N PRO A 238 -15.84 -7.50 -14.23
CA PRO A 238 -16.19 -8.87 -14.61
C PRO A 238 -16.05 -9.16 -16.11
N ILE A 239 -16.17 -8.14 -16.96
CA ILE A 239 -16.05 -8.24 -18.41
C ILE A 239 -14.58 -8.41 -18.80
N TYR A 240 -13.72 -7.57 -18.22
CA TYR A 240 -12.29 -7.58 -18.50
C TYR A 240 -11.48 -8.60 -17.70
N VAL A 241 -12.12 -9.57 -17.03
CA VAL A 241 -11.44 -10.54 -16.15
C VAL A 241 -10.31 -11.34 -16.83
N GLN A 242 -10.37 -11.48 -18.17
CA GLN A 242 -9.32 -12.13 -18.97
C GLN A 242 -8.16 -11.18 -19.36
N HIS A 243 -8.36 -9.87 -19.26
CA HIS A 243 -7.38 -8.83 -19.58
C HIS A 243 -6.66 -8.35 -18.31
N SER A 244 -5.56 -9.01 -17.95
CA SER A 244 -4.84 -8.74 -16.70
C SER A 244 -4.40 -7.28 -16.51
N SER A 245 -4.02 -6.58 -17.58
CA SER A 245 -3.63 -5.16 -17.51
C SER A 245 -4.78 -4.24 -17.08
N VAL A 246 -5.98 -4.48 -17.62
CA VAL A 246 -7.18 -3.70 -17.28
C VAL A 246 -7.61 -4.01 -15.85
N CYS A 247 -7.62 -5.29 -15.46
CA CYS A 247 -7.89 -5.68 -14.07
C CYS A 247 -6.90 -5.07 -13.08
N GLU A 248 -5.61 -5.06 -13.42
CA GLU A 248 -4.57 -4.47 -12.59
C GLU A 248 -4.85 -2.98 -12.36
N GLU A 249 -5.20 -2.25 -13.41
CA GLU A 249 -5.46 -0.82 -13.33
C GLU A 249 -6.76 -0.51 -12.57
N ILE A 250 -7.83 -1.27 -12.80
CA ILE A 250 -9.09 -1.14 -12.04
C ILE A 250 -8.81 -1.37 -10.54
N LEU A 251 -8.13 -2.46 -10.17
CA LEU A 251 -7.85 -2.74 -8.76
C LEU A 251 -6.89 -1.73 -8.15
N SER A 252 -5.90 -1.26 -8.90
CA SER A 252 -4.99 -0.21 -8.45
C SER A 252 -5.74 1.10 -8.15
N LEU A 253 -6.71 1.47 -9.00
CA LEU A 253 -7.61 2.58 -8.71
C LEU A 253 -8.44 2.31 -7.45
N MET A 254 -9.03 1.12 -7.32
CA MET A 254 -9.88 0.78 -6.17
C MET A 254 -9.12 0.80 -4.84
N VAL A 255 -7.87 0.32 -4.80
CA VAL A 255 -7.02 0.41 -3.60
C VAL A 255 -6.87 1.86 -3.15
N VAL A 256 -6.53 2.77 -4.07
CA VAL A 256 -6.34 4.20 -3.77
C VAL A 256 -7.67 4.86 -3.37
N VAL A 257 -8.77 4.52 -4.05
CA VAL A 257 -10.13 4.99 -3.70
C VAL A 257 -10.52 4.54 -2.29
N MET A 258 -10.24 3.29 -1.90
CA MET A 258 -10.53 2.79 -0.55
C MET A 258 -9.60 3.38 0.52
N GLN A 259 -8.40 3.81 0.16
CA GLN A 259 -7.51 4.51 1.09
C GLN A 259 -7.97 5.96 1.32
N VAL A 260 -8.37 6.67 0.27
CA VAL A 260 -8.54 8.13 0.32
C VAL A 260 -10.01 8.58 0.38
N LEU A 261 -10.90 7.90 -0.34
CA LEU A 261 -12.30 8.30 -0.57
C LEU A 261 -13.34 7.35 0.05
N ARG A 262 -12.91 6.33 0.80
CA ARG A 262 -13.81 5.32 1.39
C ARG A 262 -14.96 5.90 2.21
N VAL A 263 -14.70 6.96 2.98
CA VAL A 263 -15.74 7.63 3.77
C VAL A 263 -16.81 8.25 2.88
N GLN A 264 -16.41 8.82 1.74
CA GLN A 264 -17.30 9.40 0.74
C GLN A 264 -18.07 8.34 -0.06
N LEU A 265 -17.48 7.16 -0.30
CA LEU A 265 -18.19 6.03 -0.91
C LEU A 265 -19.35 5.53 -0.03
N GLY A 266 -19.12 5.49 1.28
CA GLY A 266 -20.05 4.95 2.26
C GLY A 266 -20.01 3.41 2.34
N PRO A 267 -20.37 2.84 3.51
CA PRO A 267 -20.15 1.43 3.80
C PRO A 267 -20.87 0.49 2.84
N GLY A 268 -22.12 0.77 2.46
CA GLY A 268 -22.88 -0.11 1.56
C GLY A 268 -22.31 -0.21 0.14
N ARG A 269 -21.74 0.89 -0.40
CA ARG A 269 -21.07 0.84 -1.71
C ARG A 269 -19.74 0.10 -1.64
N VAL A 270 -18.98 0.30 -0.56
CA VAL A 270 -17.73 -0.44 -0.33
C VAL A 270 -18.04 -1.93 -0.25
N GLU A 271 -19.05 -2.31 0.53
CA GLU A 271 -19.53 -3.68 0.65
C GLU A 271 -19.88 -4.32 -0.70
N ALA A 272 -20.73 -3.67 -1.50
CA ALA A 272 -21.10 -4.16 -2.82
C ALA A 272 -19.90 -4.28 -3.78
N THR A 273 -18.94 -3.36 -3.69
CA THR A 273 -17.71 -3.37 -4.50
C THR A 273 -16.83 -4.57 -4.15
N ILE A 274 -16.60 -4.82 -2.87
CA ILE A 274 -15.80 -5.95 -2.39
C ILE A 274 -16.48 -7.28 -2.72
N GLN A 275 -17.80 -7.37 -2.55
CA GLN A 275 -18.56 -8.55 -2.93
C GLN A 275 -18.42 -8.84 -4.43
N THR A 276 -18.53 -7.82 -5.29
CA THR A 276 -18.33 -7.98 -6.74
C THR A 276 -16.95 -8.57 -7.07
N PHE A 277 -15.89 -8.09 -6.42
CA PHE A 277 -14.54 -8.63 -6.66
C PHE A 277 -14.38 -10.05 -6.11
N LEU A 278 -14.89 -10.32 -4.90
CA LEU A 278 -14.90 -11.67 -4.33
C LEU A 278 -15.62 -12.66 -5.25
N ASP A 279 -16.81 -12.32 -5.75
CA ASP A 279 -17.59 -13.18 -6.64
C ASP A 279 -16.84 -13.50 -7.93
N VAL A 280 -16.22 -12.49 -8.57
CA VAL A 280 -15.44 -12.70 -9.80
C VAL A 280 -14.23 -13.61 -9.57
N PHE A 281 -13.52 -13.42 -8.45
CA PHE A 281 -12.31 -14.18 -8.16
C PHE A 281 -12.58 -15.61 -7.66
N THR A 282 -13.69 -15.83 -6.97
CA THR A 282 -14.11 -17.16 -6.47
C THR A 282 -14.78 -18.01 -7.55
N THR A 283 -15.65 -17.42 -8.38
CA THR A 283 -16.52 -18.19 -9.30
C THR A 283 -15.78 -18.84 -10.48
N ARG A 284 -14.57 -18.38 -10.82
CA ARG A 284 -13.93 -18.73 -12.11
C ARG A 284 -12.52 -19.30 -12.03
N HIS A 285 -12.02 -19.70 -10.86
CA HIS A 285 -10.61 -20.12 -10.66
C HIS A 285 -9.56 -19.13 -11.22
N HIS A 286 -9.95 -17.86 -11.48
CA HIS A 286 -9.10 -16.87 -12.14
C HIS A 286 -7.84 -16.57 -11.31
N LEU A 287 -7.94 -16.61 -9.98
CA LEU A 287 -6.78 -16.46 -9.09
C LEU A 287 -5.76 -17.58 -9.26
N GLN A 288 -6.21 -18.83 -9.36
CA GLN A 288 -5.31 -19.98 -9.51
C GLN A 288 -4.65 -19.97 -10.89
N LEU A 289 -5.38 -19.59 -11.94
CA LEU A 289 -4.83 -19.41 -13.29
C LEU A 289 -3.86 -18.22 -13.36
N ALA A 290 -4.18 -17.11 -12.69
CA ALA A 290 -3.33 -15.92 -12.65
C ALA A 290 -1.97 -16.21 -12.00
N ILE A 291 -1.96 -16.96 -10.90
CA ILE A 291 -0.73 -17.33 -10.19
C ILE A 291 0.05 -18.42 -10.94
N SER A 292 -0.64 -19.29 -11.68
CA SER A 292 0.01 -20.41 -12.37
C SER A 292 0.59 -20.09 -13.74
N ALA A 293 0.09 -19.05 -14.42
CA ALA A 293 0.48 -18.69 -15.77
C ALA A 293 1.80 -17.89 -15.89
N ASP A 294 2.50 -17.62 -14.78
CA ASP A 294 3.73 -16.79 -14.73
C ASP A 294 3.57 -15.42 -15.43
N ASN A 295 2.34 -14.88 -15.41
CA ASN A 295 2.02 -13.59 -15.99
C ASN A 295 2.15 -12.49 -14.92
N PRO A 296 3.12 -11.56 -15.05
CA PRO A 296 3.39 -10.56 -14.01
C PRO A 296 2.21 -9.61 -13.79
N ALA A 297 1.41 -9.30 -14.81
CA ALA A 297 0.20 -8.49 -14.63
C ALA A 297 -0.87 -9.23 -13.83
N ALA A 298 -1.02 -10.54 -14.08
CA ALA A 298 -1.97 -11.37 -13.36
C ALA A 298 -1.56 -11.55 -11.88
N VAL A 299 -0.25 -11.65 -11.60
CA VAL A 299 0.28 -11.66 -10.24
C VAL A 299 0.00 -10.34 -9.52
N ARG A 300 0.21 -9.19 -10.19
CA ARG A 300 -0.12 -7.86 -9.63
C ARG A 300 -1.61 -7.68 -9.37
N VAL A 301 -2.49 -8.26 -10.18
CA VAL A 301 -3.94 -8.30 -9.91
C VAL A 301 -4.21 -8.96 -8.56
N VAL A 302 -3.57 -10.09 -8.25
CA VAL A 302 -3.72 -10.77 -6.96
C VAL A 302 -3.15 -9.93 -5.81
N ASP A 303 -1.97 -9.33 -5.97
CA ASP A 303 -1.39 -8.40 -4.98
C ASP A 303 -2.36 -7.26 -4.64
N LYS A 304 -2.90 -6.57 -5.66
CA LYS A 304 -3.84 -5.46 -5.44
C LYS A 304 -5.12 -5.92 -4.78
N PHE A 305 -5.62 -7.10 -5.14
CA PHE A 305 -6.83 -7.64 -4.51
C PHE A 305 -6.59 -8.00 -3.04
N LEU A 306 -5.45 -8.61 -2.70
CA LEU A 306 -5.08 -8.90 -1.32
C LEU A 306 -4.94 -7.62 -0.49
N LYS A 307 -4.28 -6.59 -1.03
CA LYS A 307 -4.19 -5.25 -0.41
C LYS A 307 -5.55 -4.60 -0.19
N LEU A 308 -6.48 -4.80 -1.13
CA LEU A 308 -7.84 -4.30 -0.99
C LEU A 308 -8.56 -5.00 0.18
N LEU A 309 -8.43 -6.32 0.29
CA LEU A 309 -9.00 -7.09 1.41
C LEU A 309 -8.35 -6.70 2.75
N GLU A 310 -7.04 -6.46 2.76
CA GLU A 310 -6.28 -6.00 3.93
C GLU A 310 -6.82 -4.68 4.47
N LEU A 311 -7.06 -3.71 3.60
CA LEU A 311 -7.65 -2.42 3.97
C LEU A 311 -9.03 -2.57 4.61
N ILE A 312 -9.84 -3.51 4.11
CA ILE A 312 -11.22 -3.70 4.58
C ILE A 312 -11.27 -4.48 5.90
N VAL A 313 -10.45 -5.51 6.03
CA VAL A 313 -10.33 -6.33 7.24
C VAL A 313 -9.75 -5.52 8.41
N SER A 314 -8.87 -4.56 8.14
CA SER A 314 -8.24 -3.73 9.17
C SER A 314 -9.17 -2.65 9.74
N GLU A 315 -10.33 -2.41 9.12
CA GLU A 315 -11.26 -1.38 9.57
C GLU A 315 -12.03 -1.79 10.84
N PRO A 316 -12.15 -0.89 11.84
CA PRO A 316 -12.84 -1.20 13.10
C PRO A 316 -14.39 -1.25 13.01
N GLY A 317 -14.98 -1.43 11.81
CA GLY A 317 -16.42 -1.38 11.57
C GLY A 317 -17.12 -2.75 11.55
N GLN A 318 -18.37 -2.80 12.04
CA GLN A 318 -19.18 -4.04 12.02
C GLN A 318 -19.56 -4.47 10.60
N SER A 319 -19.81 -3.51 9.70
CA SER A 319 -20.22 -3.79 8.31
C SER A 319 -19.21 -4.63 7.53
N PHE A 320 -17.92 -4.55 7.87
CA PHE A 320 -16.87 -5.27 7.15
C PHE A 320 -16.55 -6.65 7.74
N ARG A 321 -17.09 -6.97 8.93
CA ARG A 321 -16.83 -8.27 9.59
C ARG A 321 -17.44 -9.45 8.87
N GLN A 322 -18.53 -9.24 8.14
CA GLN A 322 -19.17 -10.29 7.35
C GLN A 322 -18.28 -10.82 6.21
N PHE A 323 -17.24 -10.07 5.81
CA PHE A 323 -16.28 -10.50 4.80
C PHE A 323 -15.16 -11.38 5.35
N ILE A 324 -14.98 -11.42 6.68
CA ILE A 324 -13.89 -12.18 7.31
C ILE A 324 -13.92 -13.67 6.93
N PRO A 325 -15.07 -14.39 7.04
CA PRO A 325 -15.11 -15.80 6.68
C PRO A 325 -14.71 -16.03 5.22
N ASN A 326 -15.32 -15.27 4.29
CA ASN A 326 -15.05 -15.39 2.86
C ASN A 326 -13.59 -15.05 2.52
N THR A 327 -13.01 -14.08 3.22
CA THR A 327 -11.60 -13.69 3.04
C THR A 327 -10.67 -14.81 3.51
N ILE A 328 -10.96 -15.43 4.66
CA ILE A 328 -10.17 -16.56 5.18
C ILE A 328 -10.29 -17.76 4.23
N THR A 329 -11.50 -18.12 3.80
CA THR A 329 -11.73 -19.20 2.82
C THR A 329 -10.95 -18.95 1.54
N LEU A 330 -11.02 -17.74 1.00
CA LEU A 330 -10.24 -17.35 -0.18
C LEU A 330 -8.73 -17.55 0.02
N CYS A 331 -8.20 -17.03 1.13
CA CYS A 331 -6.78 -17.11 1.43
C CYS A 331 -6.31 -18.56 1.61
N MET A 332 -7.04 -19.35 2.40
CA MET A 332 -6.61 -20.69 2.81
C MET A 332 -6.94 -21.79 1.80
N GLU A 333 -8.06 -21.69 1.08
CA GLU A 333 -8.51 -22.72 0.14
C GLU A 333 -8.09 -22.44 -1.31
N HIS A 334 -7.99 -21.17 -1.70
CA HIS A 334 -7.73 -20.81 -3.10
C HIS A 334 -6.33 -20.28 -3.38
N ILE A 335 -5.74 -19.48 -2.47
CA ILE A 335 -4.46 -18.80 -2.71
C ILE A 335 -3.28 -19.55 -2.07
N TYR A 336 -3.35 -19.85 -0.76
CA TYR A 336 -2.28 -20.47 0.00
C TYR A 336 -1.76 -21.78 -0.62
N PRO A 337 -2.60 -22.74 -1.08
CA PRO A 337 -2.12 -23.99 -1.67
C PRO A 337 -1.31 -23.80 -2.95
N VAL A 338 -1.56 -22.72 -3.69
CA VAL A 338 -0.85 -22.43 -4.94
C VAL A 338 0.51 -21.78 -4.65
N VAL A 339 0.57 -20.92 -3.64
CA VAL A 339 1.80 -20.19 -3.31
C VAL A 339 2.71 -20.97 -2.38
N SER A 340 2.21 -21.85 -1.52
CA SER A 340 3.02 -22.53 -0.50
C SER A 340 4.23 -23.27 -1.09
N GLU A 341 4.03 -23.98 -2.20
CA GLU A 341 5.05 -24.78 -2.90
C GLU A 341 5.92 -23.98 -3.87
N ARG A 342 5.52 -22.75 -4.23
CA ARG A 342 6.17 -21.94 -5.28
C ARG A 342 6.95 -20.76 -4.71
N VAL A 343 7.99 -20.32 -5.41
CA VAL A 343 8.70 -19.08 -5.08
C VAL A 343 7.96 -17.92 -5.74
N SER A 344 6.99 -17.33 -5.04
CA SER A 344 6.17 -16.21 -5.54
C SER A 344 6.11 -15.08 -4.49
N PRO A 345 7.22 -14.34 -4.28
CA PRO A 345 7.32 -13.35 -3.21
C PRO A 345 6.27 -12.23 -3.33
N GLU A 346 5.92 -11.84 -4.57
CA GLU A 346 4.94 -10.80 -4.88
C GLU A 346 3.53 -11.10 -4.35
N VAL A 347 3.15 -12.38 -4.20
CA VAL A 347 1.85 -12.80 -3.65
C VAL A 347 1.98 -13.27 -2.21
N LYS A 348 3.08 -13.98 -1.89
CA LYS A 348 3.30 -14.52 -0.54
C LYS A 348 3.36 -13.41 0.52
N GLY A 349 4.09 -12.32 0.25
CA GLY A 349 4.18 -11.19 1.18
C GLY A 349 2.80 -10.61 1.53
N PRO A 350 2.03 -10.13 0.54
CA PRO A 350 0.68 -9.62 0.76
C PRO A 350 -0.29 -10.62 1.38
N LEU A 351 -0.16 -11.92 1.07
CA LEU A 351 -0.99 -12.96 1.69
C LEU A 351 -0.72 -13.06 3.19
N PHE A 352 0.55 -13.18 3.61
CA PHE A 352 0.89 -13.27 5.02
C PHE A 352 0.57 -11.99 5.78
N GLU A 353 0.73 -10.82 5.14
CA GLU A 353 0.30 -9.54 5.69
C GLU A 353 -1.22 -9.51 5.94
N LEU A 354 -2.03 -9.98 4.98
CA LEU A 354 -3.48 -10.09 5.15
C LEU A 354 -3.85 -11.05 6.29
N LEU A 355 -3.20 -12.21 6.38
CA LEU A 355 -3.40 -13.17 7.47
C LEU A 355 -3.06 -12.57 8.84
N ARG A 356 -1.97 -11.81 8.92
CA ARG A 356 -1.58 -11.06 10.12
C ARG A 356 -2.65 -10.02 10.48
N CYS A 357 -3.09 -9.21 9.52
CA CYS A 357 -4.14 -8.21 9.73
C CYS A 357 -5.48 -8.81 10.18
N LEU A 358 -5.86 -9.97 9.64
CA LEU A 358 -7.04 -10.75 10.07
C LEU A 358 -6.95 -11.10 11.56
N LEU A 359 -5.82 -11.63 12.01
CA LEU A 359 -5.62 -12.01 13.41
C LEU A 359 -5.54 -10.78 14.33
N GLU A 360 -4.81 -9.75 13.93
CA GLU A 360 -4.54 -8.58 14.78
C GLU A 360 -5.73 -7.64 14.96
N HIS A 361 -6.52 -7.42 13.90
CA HIS A 361 -7.64 -6.48 13.93
C HIS A 361 -8.97 -7.17 14.28
N ASN A 362 -9.10 -8.46 13.98
CA ASN A 362 -10.34 -9.20 14.16
C ASN A 362 -10.23 -10.32 15.20
N TRP A 363 -9.41 -10.13 16.23
CA TRP A 363 -9.25 -11.09 17.33
C TRP A 363 -10.58 -11.57 17.93
N LYS A 364 -11.59 -10.69 18.02
CA LYS A 364 -12.94 -11.00 18.54
C LYS A 364 -13.73 -12.01 17.67
N TYR A 365 -13.35 -12.18 16.41
CA TYR A 365 -13.93 -13.19 15.52
C TYR A 365 -13.51 -14.60 15.94
N PHE A 366 -12.29 -14.77 16.45
CA PHE A 366 -11.79 -16.05 16.95
C PHE A 366 -12.10 -16.24 18.44
N PHE A 367 -11.89 -15.19 19.25
CA PHE A 367 -12.00 -15.25 20.71
C PHE A 367 -13.00 -14.20 21.22
N LYS A 368 -14.18 -14.64 21.66
CA LYS A 368 -15.15 -13.72 22.28
C LYS A 368 -14.66 -13.24 23.65
N PRO A 369 -14.85 -11.95 24.00
CA PRO A 369 -14.65 -11.49 25.37
C PRO A 369 -15.73 -12.10 26.27
N SER A 370 -15.36 -13.06 27.12
CA SER A 370 -16.27 -13.61 28.14
C SER A 370 -16.48 -12.58 29.25
N VAL A 371 -17.72 -12.12 29.46
CA VAL A 371 -18.10 -11.20 30.57
C VAL A 371 -18.16 -11.94 31.92
N HIS A 372 -18.12 -13.28 31.93
CA HIS A 372 -18.08 -14.09 33.16
C HIS A 372 -16.67 -14.14 33.77
N ILE A 373 -16.18 -12.99 34.25
CA ILE A 373 -14.96 -12.89 35.07
C ILE A 373 -15.30 -13.15 36.56
N SER A 374 -16.57 -13.14 36.94
CA SER A 374 -16.98 -13.02 38.36
C SER A 374 -17.02 -14.32 39.17
N LEU A 375 -16.84 -15.51 38.58
CA LEU A 375 -17.04 -16.77 39.32
C LEU A 375 -16.05 -17.86 38.87
N GLY A 376 -14.78 -17.71 39.27
CA GLY A 376 -13.91 -18.82 39.72
C GLY A 376 -13.46 -19.91 38.73
N ALA A 377 -13.95 -19.97 37.49
CA ALA A 377 -13.50 -20.92 36.48
C ALA A 377 -13.18 -20.17 35.18
N GLY A 378 -11.88 -19.97 34.92
CA GLY A 378 -11.37 -19.18 33.80
C GLY A 378 -11.71 -19.82 32.45
N ASN A 379 -12.85 -19.50 31.88
CA ASN A 379 -13.15 -19.79 30.47
C ASN A 379 -12.63 -18.63 29.59
N TRP A 380 -11.30 -18.53 29.51
CA TRP A 380 -10.57 -17.65 28.58
C TRP A 380 -10.51 -18.21 27.15
N ASP A 381 -11.15 -19.36 26.91
CA ASP A 381 -10.86 -20.31 25.84
C ASP A 381 -12.05 -20.67 24.92
N SER A 382 -13.21 -19.99 25.02
CA SER A 382 -14.28 -20.26 24.04
C SER A 382 -13.89 -19.67 22.67
N ILE A 383 -13.32 -20.52 21.83
CA ILE A 383 -13.00 -20.23 20.43
C ILE A 383 -14.21 -20.56 19.56
N GLU A 384 -14.62 -19.65 18.68
CA GLU A 384 -15.80 -19.87 17.81
C GLU A 384 -15.44 -20.42 16.44
N ASN A 385 -14.28 -19.99 15.90
CA ASN A 385 -13.80 -20.33 14.57
C ASN A 385 -12.43 -21.03 14.64
N GLU A 386 -12.35 -22.10 15.43
CA GLU A 386 -11.10 -22.80 15.75
C GLU A 386 -10.38 -23.35 14.52
N ALA A 387 -11.10 -24.01 13.62
CA ALA A 387 -10.52 -24.61 12.42
C ALA A 387 -9.81 -23.57 11.55
N GLN A 388 -10.45 -22.41 11.34
CA GLN A 388 -9.87 -21.31 10.57
C GLN A 388 -8.63 -20.72 11.25
N PHE A 389 -8.67 -20.54 12.58
CA PHE A 389 -7.51 -20.08 13.34
C PHE A 389 -6.32 -21.04 13.22
N ILE A 390 -6.57 -22.34 13.36
CA ILE A 390 -5.55 -23.38 13.24
C ILE A 390 -4.95 -23.39 11.82
N GLN A 391 -5.76 -23.27 10.77
CA GLN A 391 -5.27 -23.21 9.39
C GLN A 391 -4.29 -22.04 9.19
N ILE A 392 -4.62 -20.85 9.69
CA ILE A 392 -3.73 -19.68 9.58
C ILE A 392 -2.43 -19.91 10.37
N MET A 393 -2.51 -20.43 11.59
CA MET A 393 -1.34 -20.75 12.41
C MET A 393 -0.46 -21.83 11.76
N GLN A 394 -1.06 -22.86 11.17
CA GLN A 394 -0.31 -23.87 10.42
C GLN A 394 0.41 -23.26 9.22
N ALA A 395 -0.21 -22.32 8.51
CA ALA A 395 0.44 -21.60 7.41
C ALA A 395 1.67 -20.81 7.90
N PHE A 396 1.59 -20.18 9.07
CA PHE A 396 2.73 -19.51 9.71
C PHE A 396 3.83 -20.50 10.06
N GLY A 397 3.49 -21.62 10.71
CA GLY A 397 4.45 -22.67 11.07
C GLY A 397 5.18 -23.25 9.86
N GLN A 398 4.45 -23.52 8.77
CA GLN A 398 5.05 -24.01 7.52
C GLN A 398 5.95 -22.96 6.86
N SER A 399 5.65 -21.68 6.99
CA SER A 399 6.49 -20.61 6.42
C SER A 399 7.91 -20.60 7.01
N PHE A 400 8.08 -21.01 8.27
CA PHE A 400 9.40 -21.09 8.92
C PHE A 400 10.30 -22.20 8.37
N MET A 401 9.70 -23.17 7.67
CA MET A 401 10.43 -24.23 6.97
C MET A 401 10.90 -23.79 5.57
N GLN A 402 10.48 -22.60 5.11
CA GLN A 402 10.82 -22.07 3.79
C GLN A 402 12.10 -21.22 3.85
N PRO A 403 12.84 -21.09 2.74
CA PRO A 403 14.10 -20.35 2.70
C PRO A 403 13.93 -18.81 2.74
N ASP A 404 12.71 -18.29 2.56
CA ASP A 404 12.47 -16.85 2.46
C ASP A 404 12.57 -16.15 3.82
N ILE A 405 13.71 -15.47 4.05
CA ILE A 405 13.98 -14.73 5.28
C ILE A 405 12.99 -13.59 5.55
N THR A 406 12.44 -12.97 4.50
CA THR A 406 11.56 -11.81 4.66
C THR A 406 10.22 -12.23 5.25
N ILE A 407 9.65 -13.32 4.71
CA ILE A 407 8.41 -13.94 5.22
C ILE A 407 8.66 -14.53 6.61
N PHE A 408 9.80 -15.19 6.81
CA PHE A 408 10.17 -15.74 8.11
C PHE A 408 10.15 -14.64 9.18
N LYS A 409 10.88 -13.55 8.95
CA LYS A 409 10.96 -12.42 9.89
C LYS A 409 9.57 -11.83 10.13
N HIS A 410 8.82 -11.59 9.06
CA HIS A 410 7.48 -11.02 9.13
C HIS A 410 6.52 -11.85 10.00
N ASN A 411 6.47 -13.17 9.79
CA ASN A 411 5.59 -14.06 10.54
C ASN A 411 6.06 -14.25 11.99
N LEU A 412 7.37 -14.19 12.25
CA LEU A 412 7.90 -14.21 13.61
C LEU A 412 7.48 -12.96 14.39
N GLU A 413 7.63 -11.78 13.79
CA GLU A 413 7.18 -10.51 14.35
C GLU A 413 5.66 -10.49 14.58
N ALA A 414 4.88 -11.08 13.66
CA ALA A 414 3.44 -11.24 13.82
C ALA A 414 3.06 -12.08 15.05
N LEU A 415 3.76 -13.20 15.30
CA LEU A 415 3.53 -14.02 16.49
C LEU A 415 3.84 -13.26 17.78
N GLU A 416 4.95 -12.52 17.81
CA GLU A 416 5.32 -11.71 18.97
C GLU A 416 4.36 -10.54 19.20
N SER A 417 3.91 -9.87 18.14
CA SER A 417 2.87 -8.83 18.18
C SER A 417 1.57 -9.38 18.79
N LEU A 418 1.10 -10.53 18.28
CA LEU A 418 -0.11 -11.20 18.79
C LEU A 418 0.06 -11.67 20.24
N ASN A 419 1.23 -12.18 20.62
CA ASN A 419 1.50 -12.56 22.00
C ASN A 419 1.55 -11.35 22.94
N SER A 420 2.20 -10.27 22.53
CA SER A 420 2.28 -9.03 23.31
C SER A 420 0.89 -8.45 23.57
N LYS A 421 0.05 -8.39 22.52
CA LYS A 421 -1.28 -7.77 22.56
C LYS A 421 -2.37 -8.66 23.16
N TYR A 422 -2.35 -9.97 22.87
CA TYR A 422 -3.44 -10.90 23.18
C TYR A 422 -3.03 -12.12 24.02
N LYS A 423 -1.76 -12.22 24.43
CA LYS A 423 -1.21 -13.39 25.13
C LYS A 423 -1.48 -14.69 24.36
N LEU A 424 -1.28 -14.66 23.04
CA LEU A 424 -1.43 -15.80 22.12
C LEU A 424 -0.88 -17.11 22.71
N TYR A 425 0.35 -17.10 23.24
CA TYR A 425 0.99 -18.34 23.72
C TYR A 425 0.30 -18.95 24.96
N HIS A 426 -0.52 -18.17 25.66
CA HIS A 426 -1.27 -18.62 26.84
C HIS A 426 -2.66 -19.17 26.48
N LYS A 427 -3.12 -19.01 25.24
CA LYS A 427 -4.44 -19.49 24.79
C LYS A 427 -4.43 -21.00 24.66
N GLY A 428 -5.44 -21.69 25.20
CA GLY A 428 -5.48 -23.15 25.27
C GLY A 428 -5.27 -23.83 23.91
N VAL A 429 -5.91 -23.32 22.85
CA VAL A 429 -5.79 -23.83 21.47
C VAL A 429 -4.35 -23.78 20.96
N PHE A 430 -3.63 -22.68 21.24
CA PHE A 430 -2.22 -22.56 20.83
C PHE A 430 -1.30 -23.36 21.75
N ARG A 431 -1.45 -23.18 23.07
CA ARG A 431 -0.62 -23.83 24.10
C ARG A 431 -0.63 -25.35 23.98
N ASN A 432 -1.82 -25.94 23.83
CA ASN A 432 -1.98 -27.38 23.93
C ASN A 432 -1.70 -28.08 22.58
N SER A 433 -2.02 -27.44 21.47
CA SER A 433 -2.00 -28.10 20.14
C SER A 433 -0.81 -27.70 19.27
N MET A 434 -0.26 -26.49 19.42
CA MET A 434 0.68 -25.91 18.44
C MET A 434 2.02 -25.48 19.04
N LEU A 435 2.04 -25.01 20.29
CA LEU A 435 3.23 -24.41 20.93
C LEU A 435 4.47 -25.31 20.83
N GLY A 436 4.35 -26.61 21.13
CA GLY A 436 5.46 -27.55 21.01
C GLY A 436 5.98 -27.70 19.56
N GLN A 437 5.10 -27.68 18.56
CA GLN A 437 5.49 -27.78 17.16
C GLN A 437 6.25 -26.53 16.70
N PHE A 438 5.78 -25.34 17.09
CA PHE A 438 6.47 -24.08 16.79
C PHE A 438 7.85 -24.01 17.43
N ILE A 439 7.98 -24.36 18.72
CA ILE A 439 9.29 -24.41 19.38
C ILE A 439 10.20 -25.41 18.66
N THR A 440 9.69 -26.58 18.27
CA THR A 440 10.48 -27.60 17.55
C THR A 440 11.02 -27.05 16.24
N VAL A 441 10.18 -26.40 15.42
CA VAL A 441 10.58 -25.80 14.14
C VAL A 441 11.64 -24.72 14.35
N LEU A 442 11.43 -23.81 15.31
CA LEU A 442 12.39 -22.73 15.61
C LEU A 442 13.74 -23.26 16.10
N LEU A 443 13.74 -24.26 16.99
CA LEU A 443 14.98 -24.91 17.42
C LEU A 443 15.66 -25.63 16.24
N GLN A 444 14.90 -26.31 15.38
CA GLN A 444 15.48 -26.94 14.18
C GLN A 444 16.10 -25.91 13.23
N VAL A 445 15.50 -24.73 13.05
CA VAL A 445 16.08 -23.64 12.26
C VAL A 445 17.43 -23.20 12.85
N LEU A 446 17.52 -23.04 14.17
CA LEU A 446 18.78 -22.74 14.86
C LEU A 446 19.82 -23.87 14.70
N VAL A 447 19.40 -25.13 14.74
CA VAL A 447 20.29 -26.29 14.54
C VAL A 447 20.86 -26.34 13.12
N HIS A 448 20.03 -26.09 12.11
CA HIS A 448 20.44 -26.20 10.70
C HIS A 448 21.12 -24.93 10.16
N ARG A 449 21.12 -23.82 10.92
CA ARG A 449 21.64 -22.51 10.47
C ARG A 449 20.97 -22.00 9.18
N SER A 450 19.70 -22.34 8.97
CA SER A 450 18.98 -21.91 7.76
C SER A 450 18.66 -20.42 7.76
N GLN A 451 18.57 -19.77 8.93
CA GLN A 451 18.25 -18.36 9.11
C GLN A 451 19.15 -17.69 10.16
N ASP A 452 20.47 -17.81 10.04
CA ASP A 452 21.44 -17.31 11.03
C ASP A 452 21.30 -15.81 11.36
N LEU A 453 20.84 -15.01 10.40
CA LEU A 453 20.63 -13.57 10.59
C LEU A 453 19.54 -13.23 11.61
N LEU A 454 18.64 -14.17 11.92
CA LEU A 454 17.50 -13.98 12.84
C LEU A 454 17.67 -14.79 14.14
N GLN A 455 18.89 -15.25 14.44
CA GLN A 455 19.15 -16.12 15.58
C GLN A 455 18.68 -15.53 16.92
N GLU A 456 18.88 -14.22 17.11
CA GLU A 456 18.50 -13.53 18.34
C GLU A 456 16.98 -13.47 18.48
N GLU A 457 16.28 -13.02 17.44
CA GLU A 457 14.83 -12.93 17.40
C GLU A 457 14.17 -14.31 17.60
N ILE A 458 14.68 -15.35 16.94
CA ILE A 458 14.20 -16.73 17.10
C ILE A 458 14.36 -17.19 18.55
N THR A 459 15.51 -16.92 19.17
CA THR A 459 15.79 -17.35 20.55
C THR A 459 14.88 -16.63 21.54
N ILE A 460 14.62 -15.34 21.33
CA ILE A 460 13.66 -14.56 22.14
C ILE A 460 12.24 -15.12 21.99
N THR A 461 11.81 -15.46 20.78
CA THR A 461 10.50 -16.10 20.57
C THR A 461 10.41 -17.45 21.28
N VAL A 462 11.44 -18.29 21.19
CA VAL A 462 11.49 -19.58 21.92
C VAL A 462 11.39 -19.35 23.43
N TYR A 463 12.09 -18.34 23.96
CA TYR A 463 11.97 -17.95 25.37
C TYR A 463 10.53 -17.55 25.72
N ASN A 464 9.91 -16.67 24.92
CA ASN A 464 8.55 -16.20 25.18
C ASN A 464 7.54 -17.36 25.16
N MET A 465 7.70 -18.34 24.26
CA MET A 465 6.89 -19.56 24.24
C MET A 465 7.16 -20.47 25.44
N ALA A 466 8.42 -20.67 25.83
CA ALA A 466 8.79 -21.47 27.00
C ALA A 466 8.31 -20.84 28.31
N SER A 467 8.28 -19.50 28.39
CA SER A 467 7.89 -18.74 29.58
C SER A 467 6.44 -18.95 30.02
N VAL A 468 5.59 -19.47 29.13
CA VAL A 468 4.20 -19.84 29.46
C VAL A 468 4.18 -20.93 30.53
N ASP A 469 5.10 -21.89 30.45
CA ASP A 469 5.22 -23.00 31.39
C ASP A 469 6.62 -23.62 31.33
N PHE A 470 7.58 -22.99 32.01
CA PHE A 470 8.95 -23.48 32.08
C PHE A 470 9.02 -24.90 32.65
N THR A 471 8.15 -25.25 33.59
CA THR A 471 8.13 -26.57 34.21
C THR A 471 7.86 -27.65 33.16
N THR A 472 6.80 -27.49 32.38
CA THR A 472 6.47 -28.42 31.30
C THR A 472 7.51 -28.38 30.18
N PHE A 473 8.07 -27.20 29.87
CA PHE A 473 9.13 -27.05 28.88
C PHE A 473 10.36 -27.89 29.21
N PHE A 474 10.93 -27.73 30.42
CA PHE A 474 12.14 -28.47 30.82
C PHE A 474 11.86 -29.95 31.13
N ALA A 475 10.73 -30.26 31.77
CA ALA A 475 10.43 -31.62 32.24
C ALA A 475 9.90 -32.55 31.15
N ALA A 476 9.13 -32.03 30.19
CA ALA A 476 8.45 -32.83 29.16
C ALA A 476 8.92 -32.50 27.75
N PHE A 477 8.94 -31.22 27.36
CA PHE A 477 9.27 -30.84 25.99
C PHE A 477 10.74 -31.12 25.61
N VAL A 478 11.72 -30.65 26.39
CA VAL A 478 13.15 -30.84 26.07
C VAL A 478 13.53 -32.32 25.95
N PRO A 479 13.12 -33.23 26.88
CA PRO A 479 13.38 -34.65 26.72
C PRO A 479 12.73 -35.25 25.46
N HIS A 480 11.49 -34.86 25.16
CA HIS A 480 10.78 -35.34 23.97
C HIS A 480 11.42 -34.84 22.67
N PHE A 481 11.83 -33.57 22.63
CA PHE A 481 12.58 -33.00 21.52
C PHE A 481 13.87 -33.79 21.28
N LEU A 482 14.69 -34.00 22.33
CA LEU A 482 15.92 -34.77 22.22
C LEU A 482 15.69 -36.22 21.79
N GLN A 483 14.58 -36.86 22.18
CA GLN A 483 14.20 -38.21 21.74
C GLN A 483 13.83 -38.28 20.25
N ASN A 484 13.27 -37.22 19.68
CA ASN A 484 12.88 -37.17 18.28
C ASN A 484 13.99 -36.59 17.36
N MET A 485 15.15 -36.19 17.91
CA MET A 485 16.25 -35.67 17.12
C MET A 485 17.10 -36.80 16.53
N ASP A 486 17.26 -36.76 15.20
CA ASP A 486 18.11 -37.70 14.47
C ASP A 486 19.60 -37.35 14.60
N GLY A 487 20.43 -38.41 14.59
CA GLY A 487 21.90 -38.27 14.61
C GLY A 487 22.49 -38.08 16.00
N LEU A 488 21.80 -38.51 17.07
CA LEU A 488 22.28 -38.53 18.45
C LEU A 488 22.15 -39.94 19.05
N ASP A 489 23.17 -40.40 19.77
CA ASP A 489 23.10 -41.62 20.59
C ASP A 489 22.45 -41.35 21.97
N ASN A 490 22.17 -42.41 22.73
CA ASN A 490 21.52 -42.31 24.05
C ASN A 490 22.37 -41.57 25.10
N ASP A 491 23.69 -41.67 25.04
CA ASP A 491 24.60 -41.04 26.01
C ASP A 491 24.70 -39.53 25.75
N GLN A 492 24.76 -39.13 24.47
CA GLN A 492 24.72 -37.75 24.01
C GLN A 492 23.40 -37.08 24.36
N ARG A 493 22.26 -37.76 24.16
CA ARG A 493 20.94 -37.26 24.57
C ARG A 493 20.88 -37.00 26.09
N THR A 494 21.42 -37.93 26.88
CA THR A 494 21.48 -37.79 28.34
C THR A 494 22.37 -36.63 28.76
N THR A 495 23.54 -36.49 28.12
CA THR A 495 24.51 -35.42 28.39
C THR A 495 23.95 -34.04 28.04
N LEU A 496 23.32 -33.90 26.88
CA LEU A 496 22.65 -32.66 26.45
C LEU A 496 21.55 -32.25 27.43
N LYS A 497 20.74 -33.22 27.90
CA LYS A 497 19.69 -32.97 28.89
C LYS A 497 20.26 -32.50 30.23
N GLN A 498 21.33 -33.13 30.72
CA GLN A 498 21.94 -32.76 32.01
C GLN A 498 22.63 -31.39 31.96
N ASN A 499 23.22 -31.04 30.82
CA ASN A 499 23.92 -29.76 30.64
C ASN A 499 22.97 -28.58 30.38
N PHE A 500 21.70 -28.84 30.03
CA PHE A 500 20.71 -27.80 29.81
C PHE A 500 20.18 -27.27 31.14
N LYS A 501 20.73 -26.15 31.59
CA LYS A 501 20.33 -25.50 32.84
C LYS A 501 18.90 -24.96 32.76
N THR A 502 18.18 -25.02 33.88
CA THR A 502 16.78 -24.59 34.01
C THR A 502 16.64 -23.12 34.41
N ASP A 503 17.52 -22.26 33.92
CA ASP A 503 17.49 -20.82 34.21
C ASP A 503 16.32 -20.17 33.46
N THR A 504 15.58 -19.28 34.15
CA THR A 504 14.32 -18.70 33.64
C THR A 504 14.43 -17.22 33.27
N ASP A 505 15.56 -16.57 33.54
CA ASP A 505 15.80 -15.20 33.09
C ASP A 505 16.24 -15.19 31.61
N LEU A 506 15.76 -14.19 30.86
CA LEU A 506 15.98 -14.10 29.42
C LEU A 506 17.46 -14.17 29.01
N PRO A 507 18.40 -13.42 29.62
CA PRO A 507 19.82 -13.47 29.24
C PRO A 507 20.42 -14.86 29.42
N THR A 508 20.21 -15.48 30.58
CA THR A 508 20.80 -16.80 30.88
C THR A 508 20.15 -17.90 30.06
N PHE A 509 18.82 -17.85 29.88
CA PHE A 509 18.11 -18.78 29.00
C PHE A 509 18.62 -18.71 27.56
N THR A 510 18.80 -17.50 27.02
CA THR A 510 19.30 -17.29 25.65
C THR A 510 20.69 -17.91 25.48
N GLN A 511 21.60 -17.68 26.44
CA GLN A 511 22.93 -18.29 26.44
C GLN A 511 22.86 -19.82 26.53
N ASN A 512 21.99 -20.37 27.38
CA ASN A 512 21.80 -21.80 27.53
C ASN A 512 21.27 -22.45 26.26
N VAL A 513 20.29 -21.84 25.58
CA VAL A 513 19.78 -22.30 24.29
C VAL A 513 20.87 -22.26 23.22
N GLN A 514 21.63 -21.18 23.11
CA GLN A 514 22.73 -21.10 22.15
C GLN A 514 23.80 -22.17 22.40
N ARG A 515 24.17 -22.40 23.66
CA ARG A 515 25.11 -23.47 24.04
C ARG A 515 24.55 -24.84 23.68
N PHE A 516 23.29 -25.10 24.04
CA PHE A 516 22.60 -26.35 23.73
C PHE A 516 22.57 -26.64 22.23
N ILE A 517 22.23 -25.63 21.42
CA ILE A 517 22.20 -25.76 19.96
C ILE A 517 23.60 -26.02 19.41
N ASN A 518 24.63 -25.35 19.92
CA ASN A 518 26.02 -25.57 19.50
C ASN A 518 26.50 -26.99 19.84
N ASP A 519 26.24 -27.46 21.06
CA ASP A 519 26.60 -28.80 21.51
C ASP A 519 25.86 -29.87 20.67
N LEU A 520 24.56 -29.68 20.43
CA LEU A 520 23.75 -30.58 19.62
C LEU A 520 24.27 -30.68 18.17
N ARG A 521 24.63 -29.54 17.58
CA ARG A 521 25.20 -29.48 16.23
C ARG A 521 26.57 -30.15 16.16
N TYR A 522 27.40 -29.97 17.18
CA TYR A 522 28.69 -30.64 17.29
C TYR A 522 28.51 -32.16 17.28
N TYR A 523 27.65 -32.70 18.15
CA TYR A 523 27.38 -34.14 18.18
C TYR A 523 26.85 -34.68 16.85
N ARG A 524 25.90 -33.99 16.21
CA ARG A 524 25.39 -34.40 14.88
C ARG A 524 26.50 -34.43 13.83
N THR A 525 27.38 -33.43 13.82
CA THR A 525 28.49 -33.34 12.86
C THR A 525 29.53 -34.44 13.08
N CYS A 526 29.86 -34.72 14.35
CA CYS A 526 30.74 -35.84 14.69
C CYS A 526 30.14 -37.17 14.21
N ASN A 527 28.86 -37.40 14.49
CA ASN A 527 28.19 -38.66 14.16
C ASN A 527 27.99 -38.86 12.64
N THR A 528 27.75 -37.80 11.87
CA THR A 528 27.67 -37.88 10.40
C THR A 528 29.03 -38.06 9.73
N SER A 529 30.11 -37.64 10.37
CA SER A 529 31.48 -37.84 9.87
C SER A 529 32.04 -39.25 10.09
N LEU A 530 31.36 -40.08 10.89
CA LEU A 530 31.76 -41.45 11.18
C LEU A 530 31.22 -42.44 10.11
N PRO A 531 31.92 -43.55 9.82
CA PRO A 531 31.44 -44.57 8.90
C PRO A 531 30.07 -45.13 9.30
N PRO A 532 29.19 -45.46 8.32
CA PRO A 532 27.87 -46.02 8.62
C PRO A 532 27.97 -47.31 9.44
N GLY A 533 27.26 -47.36 10.58
CA GLY A 533 27.27 -48.48 11.53
C GLY A 533 28.12 -48.29 12.79
N THR A 534 28.86 -47.18 12.92
CA THR A 534 29.72 -46.89 14.10
C THR A 534 28.93 -46.35 15.29
N VAL A 535 27.81 -45.67 15.05
CA VAL A 535 26.94 -45.10 16.09
C VAL A 535 25.68 -45.95 16.18
N LYS A 536 25.40 -46.51 17.36
CA LYS A 536 24.08 -47.12 17.67
C LYS A 536 23.10 -45.99 17.96
N LEU A 537 22.42 -45.53 16.91
CA LEU A 537 21.37 -44.50 16.98
C LEU A 537 20.14 -44.96 17.75
#